data_AF-A0AAD1Z3N9-F1
#
_entry.id   AF-A0AAD1Z3N9-F1
#
_cell.length_a   1.000
_cell.length_b   1.000
_cell.length_c   1.000
_cell.angle_alpha   90.00
_cell.angle_beta   90.00
_cell.angle_gamma   90.00
#
_symmetry.space_group_name_H-M   'P 1'
#
loop_
_entity.id
_entity.type
_entity.pdbx_description
1 polymer ?
#
loop_
_entity_poly.entity_id
_entity_poly.type
_entity_poly.pdbx_seq_one_letter_code
_entity_poly.pdbx_strand_id
1 'polypeptide(L)'
;MEQKPQMLVPRLKLGTQGLEVSKLGFGCGGLSGILNAPLSHEAGCAILKEAFNKGITFFDTADVHGQEGDNEIMIGKALKELPHEQVQLASKFGIYRMDFTQLEVKGTPKYVQQCIDASLKRLNVDYIDLYYPHRTDISVPIEETMRELKKLVEEGKIRYIGLSEASVDTIKRAHAVHPITAVEMEYSLWTREIEEDVIPLCRKLGIGIVAYSPLGHGFFAGKAIVESLPSESFLNKHPRFVGENLEKNKVLYARFANLAAKHSCTPPQLALAWLLHQGDDVVPIPGTTKIKNLIDNINSLAVKLTPDDLKEIADAIPIDQVAGEREVVSKLGFGCGGLSGIINAPLSHEAGCAILKEAFNKGITFFDTVDVYGQEGDNEIMIGKALKELPREQVQLASKFGIYKMDFTQLEIKGTPEYLRQCIDASLKRLNVDYIDLYYPHQTDISVPIEETVSIRYDSSIFIRN
;
A
#
# COMPACT_ATOMS: atom_id res chain seq x y z
N MET A 1 -28.80 -39.04 -9.57
CA MET A 1 -27.75 -38.24 -8.92
C MET A 1 -28.38 -36.91 -8.56
N GLU A 2 -28.63 -36.68 -7.28
CA GLU A 2 -29.19 -35.42 -6.80
C GLU A 2 -28.20 -34.29 -7.13
N GLN A 3 -28.65 -33.33 -7.93
CA GLN A 3 -27.95 -32.07 -8.12
C GLN A 3 -27.92 -31.38 -6.75
N LYS A 4 -26.77 -31.40 -6.07
CA LYS A 4 -26.53 -30.49 -4.94
C LYS A 4 -26.88 -29.07 -5.43
N PRO A 5 -27.64 -28.27 -4.67
CA PRO A 5 -27.92 -26.90 -5.06
C PRO A 5 -26.57 -26.20 -5.29
N GLN A 6 -26.37 -25.70 -6.51
CA GLN A 6 -25.23 -24.89 -6.87
C GLN A 6 -25.26 -23.68 -5.93
N MET A 7 -24.37 -23.64 -4.93
CA MET A 7 -24.31 -22.50 -4.03
C MET A 7 -24.03 -21.27 -4.87
N LEU A 8 -25.04 -20.42 -5.02
CA LEU A 8 -24.88 -19.08 -5.54
C LEU A 8 -24.17 -18.26 -4.45
N VAL A 9 -23.08 -17.59 -4.83
CA VAL A 9 -22.38 -16.67 -3.92
C VAL A 9 -23.40 -15.62 -3.42
N PRO A 10 -23.54 -15.42 -2.09
CA PRO A 10 -24.46 -14.43 -1.54
C PRO A 10 -24.15 -13.03 -2.05
N ARG A 11 -25.15 -12.14 -2.06
CA ARG A 11 -24.98 -10.73 -2.43
C ARG A 11 -25.06 -9.83 -1.20
N LEU A 12 -24.43 -8.66 -1.29
CA LEU A 12 -24.49 -7.61 -0.26
C LEU A 12 -24.39 -6.22 -0.86
N LYS A 13 -24.82 -5.22 -0.10
CA LYS A 13 -24.64 -3.81 -0.43
C LYS A 13 -23.25 -3.35 -0.04
N LEU A 14 -22.45 -2.91 -1.01
CA LEU A 14 -21.12 -2.36 -0.78
C LEU A 14 -21.26 -0.85 -0.55
N GLY A 15 -21.09 -0.44 0.71
CA GLY A 15 -21.38 0.93 1.13
C GLY A 15 -22.88 1.26 1.10
N THR A 16 -23.19 2.55 1.15
CA THR A 16 -24.57 3.07 1.33
C THR A 16 -25.21 3.64 0.07
N GLN A 17 -24.47 3.70 -1.04
CA GLN A 17 -24.89 4.41 -2.26
C GLN A 17 -25.77 3.57 -3.20
N GLY A 18 -25.91 2.27 -2.93
CA GLY A 18 -26.79 1.36 -3.69
C GLY A 18 -26.08 0.30 -4.51
N LEU A 19 -24.74 0.30 -4.55
CA LEU A 19 -23.97 -0.76 -5.19
C LEU A 19 -24.20 -2.09 -4.48
N GLU A 20 -24.59 -3.13 -5.22
CA GLU A 20 -24.76 -4.49 -4.70
C GLU A 20 -23.84 -5.44 -5.45
N VAL A 21 -23.04 -6.22 -4.72
CA VAL A 21 -21.99 -7.10 -5.24
C VAL A 21 -22.11 -8.50 -4.67
N SER A 22 -21.43 -9.47 -5.28
CA SER A 22 -21.20 -10.78 -4.67
C SER A 22 -20.31 -10.66 -3.43
N LYS A 23 -20.63 -11.38 -2.34
CA LYS A 23 -19.89 -11.39 -1.06
C LYS A 23 -18.42 -11.78 -1.21
N LEU A 24 -18.12 -12.52 -2.26
CA LEU A 24 -16.78 -12.78 -2.74
C LEU A 24 -16.65 -12.17 -4.14
N GLY A 25 -15.67 -11.29 -4.34
CA GLY A 25 -15.32 -10.77 -5.66
C GLY A 25 -14.15 -11.53 -6.29
N PHE A 26 -13.70 -11.09 -7.45
CA PHE A 26 -12.56 -11.69 -8.17
C PHE A 26 -11.56 -10.61 -8.60
N GLY A 27 -10.35 -10.68 -8.05
CA GLY A 27 -9.24 -9.82 -8.44
C GLY A 27 -8.58 -10.32 -9.74
N CYS A 28 -8.70 -9.53 -10.80
CA CYS A 28 -8.27 -9.92 -12.15
C CYS A 28 -6.77 -9.72 -12.41
N GLY A 29 -6.06 -8.91 -11.62
CA GLY A 29 -4.66 -8.53 -11.89
C GLY A 29 -3.71 -9.73 -12.05
N GLY A 30 -3.94 -10.80 -11.30
CA GLY A 30 -3.15 -12.04 -11.40
C GLY A 30 -3.26 -12.77 -12.74
N LEU A 31 -4.27 -12.46 -13.56
CA LEU A 31 -4.46 -13.06 -14.88
C LEU A 31 -3.50 -12.47 -15.95
N SER A 32 -3.02 -11.23 -15.76
CA SER A 32 -2.12 -10.55 -16.71
C SER A 32 -0.69 -10.35 -16.20
N GLY A 33 -0.29 -11.12 -15.19
CA GLY A 33 1.10 -11.21 -14.75
C GLY A 33 1.49 -10.18 -13.69
N ILE A 34 1.47 -10.60 -12.42
CA ILE A 34 1.97 -9.86 -11.24
C ILE A 34 2.63 -10.85 -10.27
N LEU A 35 1.88 -11.88 -9.88
CA LEU A 35 2.34 -12.92 -8.96
C LEU A 35 2.76 -14.22 -9.66
N ASN A 36 2.35 -14.40 -10.91
CA ASN A 36 2.59 -15.57 -11.76
C ASN A 36 2.78 -15.09 -13.22
N ALA A 37 3.11 -16.01 -14.13
CA ALA A 37 3.09 -15.72 -15.56
C ALA A 37 1.68 -15.29 -16.04
N PRO A 38 1.57 -14.36 -17.00
CA PRO A 38 0.29 -13.97 -17.58
C PRO A 38 -0.37 -15.15 -18.31
N LEU A 39 -1.71 -15.18 -18.29
CA LEU A 39 -2.49 -16.11 -19.09
C LEU A 39 -2.74 -15.55 -20.50
N SER A 40 -3.10 -16.42 -21.43
CA SER A 40 -3.73 -15.98 -22.68
C SER A 40 -5.10 -15.38 -22.37
N HIS A 41 -5.58 -14.47 -23.24
CA HIS A 41 -6.93 -13.90 -23.09
C HIS A 41 -8.00 -14.98 -23.06
N GLU A 42 -7.87 -16.04 -23.87
CA GLU A 42 -8.82 -17.15 -23.91
C GLU A 42 -8.94 -17.84 -22.55
N ALA A 43 -7.79 -18.18 -21.94
CA ALA A 43 -7.76 -18.82 -20.62
C ALA A 43 -8.28 -17.89 -19.52
N GLY A 44 -7.91 -16.61 -19.54
CA GLY A 44 -8.43 -15.63 -18.59
C GLY A 44 -9.93 -15.41 -18.73
N CYS A 45 -10.45 -15.30 -19.96
CA CYS A 45 -11.89 -15.21 -20.22
C CYS A 45 -12.64 -16.46 -19.72
N ALA A 46 -12.08 -17.66 -19.89
CA ALA A 46 -12.67 -18.89 -19.38
C ALA A 46 -12.78 -18.89 -17.84
N ILE A 47 -11.78 -18.37 -17.13
CA ILE A 47 -11.83 -18.23 -15.67
C ILE A 47 -12.90 -17.23 -15.24
N LEU A 48 -12.98 -16.06 -15.90
CA LEU A 48 -13.99 -15.05 -15.59
C LEU A 48 -15.41 -15.57 -15.82
N LYS A 49 -15.64 -16.32 -16.91
CA LYS A 49 -16.92 -16.99 -17.16
C LYS A 49 -17.26 -18.00 -16.08
N GLU A 50 -16.30 -18.82 -15.65
CA GLU A 50 -16.54 -19.78 -14.58
C GLU A 50 -16.81 -19.08 -13.24
N ALA A 51 -16.11 -17.98 -12.94
CA ALA A 51 -16.38 -17.18 -11.75
C ALA A 51 -17.83 -16.64 -11.77
N PHE A 52 -18.26 -16.09 -12.91
CA PHE A 52 -19.64 -15.64 -13.10
C PHE A 52 -20.66 -16.77 -12.97
N ASN A 53 -20.41 -17.92 -13.61
CA ASN A 53 -21.28 -19.09 -13.54
C ASN A 53 -21.42 -19.67 -12.11
N LYS A 54 -20.47 -19.38 -11.22
CA LYS A 54 -20.55 -19.73 -9.80
C LYS A 54 -21.15 -18.63 -8.91
N GLY A 55 -21.57 -17.51 -9.51
CA GLY A 55 -22.24 -16.41 -8.82
C GLY A 55 -21.34 -15.26 -8.39
N ILE A 56 -20.06 -15.25 -8.76
CA ILE A 56 -19.21 -14.06 -8.55
C ILE A 56 -19.55 -13.04 -9.62
N THR A 57 -20.04 -11.89 -9.20
CA THR A 57 -20.42 -10.79 -10.10
C THR A 57 -19.54 -9.56 -9.95
N PHE A 58 -18.72 -9.48 -8.90
CA PHE A 58 -17.83 -8.34 -8.68
C PHE A 58 -16.42 -8.63 -9.20
N PHE A 59 -16.05 -7.99 -10.30
CA PHE A 59 -14.74 -8.15 -10.95
C PHE A 59 -13.91 -6.89 -10.76
N ASP A 60 -12.71 -7.07 -10.23
CA ASP A 60 -11.80 -5.98 -9.88
C ASP A 60 -10.56 -5.99 -10.78
N THR A 61 -10.26 -4.86 -11.42
CA THR A 61 -9.08 -4.66 -12.26
C THR A 61 -8.47 -3.26 -12.07
N ALA A 62 -7.50 -2.88 -12.91
CA ALA A 62 -6.86 -1.57 -12.94
C ALA A 62 -6.19 -1.34 -14.30
N ASP A 63 -6.03 -0.07 -14.70
CA ASP A 63 -5.35 0.32 -15.94
C ASP A 63 -3.87 -0.13 -16.02
N VAL A 64 -3.21 -0.26 -14.87
CA VAL A 64 -1.81 -0.70 -14.74
C VAL A 64 -1.64 -2.22 -14.84
N HIS A 65 -2.71 -3.01 -14.81
CA HIS A 65 -2.59 -4.47 -14.83
C HIS A 65 -2.25 -4.99 -16.23
N GLY A 66 -1.12 -5.69 -16.34
CA GLY A 66 -0.57 -6.15 -17.61
C GLY A 66 0.10 -5.03 -18.40
N GLN A 67 0.65 -5.37 -19.56
CA GLN A 67 1.29 -4.38 -20.43
C GLN A 67 0.22 -3.53 -21.13
N GLU A 68 0.30 -2.20 -21.01
CA GLU A 68 -0.61 -1.25 -21.70
C GLU A 68 -2.11 -1.49 -21.43
N GLY A 69 -2.47 -1.95 -20.22
CA GLY A 69 -3.85 -2.22 -19.82
C GLY A 69 -4.42 -3.51 -20.43
N ASP A 70 -3.57 -4.47 -20.76
CA ASP A 70 -3.93 -5.78 -21.30
C ASP A 70 -5.03 -6.50 -20.48
N ASN A 71 -5.02 -6.35 -19.15
CA ASN A 71 -6.02 -6.96 -18.28
C ASN A 71 -7.43 -6.42 -18.55
N GLU A 72 -7.59 -5.11 -18.72
CA GLU A 72 -8.86 -4.48 -19.10
C GLU A 72 -9.32 -4.94 -20.48
N ILE A 73 -8.41 -5.06 -21.44
CA ILE A 73 -8.73 -5.56 -22.79
C ILE A 73 -9.26 -7.01 -22.72
N MET A 74 -8.63 -7.86 -21.91
CA MET A 74 -9.08 -9.23 -21.69
C MET A 74 -10.45 -9.28 -21.01
N ILE A 75 -10.69 -8.48 -19.97
CA ILE A 75 -11.98 -8.41 -19.29
C ILE A 75 -13.06 -7.93 -20.25
N GLY A 76 -12.78 -6.91 -21.07
CA GLY A 76 -13.69 -6.44 -22.11
C GLY A 76 -14.10 -7.53 -23.11
N LYS A 77 -13.18 -8.44 -23.47
CA LYS A 77 -13.52 -9.63 -24.28
C LYS A 77 -14.44 -10.58 -23.52
N ALA A 78 -14.18 -10.84 -22.24
CA ALA A 78 -15.03 -11.70 -21.42
C ALA A 78 -16.45 -11.12 -21.24
N LEU A 79 -16.57 -9.81 -21.04
CA LEU A 79 -17.85 -9.12 -20.85
C LEU A 79 -18.76 -9.17 -22.08
N LYS A 80 -18.21 -9.30 -23.30
CA LYS A 80 -19.02 -9.52 -24.53
C LYS A 80 -19.75 -10.85 -24.54
N GLU A 81 -19.29 -11.81 -23.72
CA GLU A 81 -19.83 -13.15 -23.62
C GLU A 81 -20.60 -13.39 -22.31
N LEU A 82 -20.69 -12.36 -21.46
CA LEU A 82 -21.43 -12.37 -20.20
C LEU A 82 -22.58 -11.36 -20.26
N PRO A 83 -23.63 -11.54 -19.45
CA PRO A 83 -24.63 -10.49 -19.26
C PRO A 83 -23.98 -9.34 -18.48
N HIS A 84 -23.35 -8.39 -19.18
CA HIS A 84 -22.58 -7.29 -18.61
C HIS A 84 -23.38 -6.53 -17.54
N GLU A 85 -24.68 -6.33 -17.72
CA GLU A 85 -25.55 -5.67 -16.76
C GLU A 85 -25.66 -6.38 -15.39
N GLN A 86 -25.25 -7.65 -15.31
CA GLN A 86 -25.20 -8.43 -14.07
C GLN A 86 -23.81 -8.45 -13.42
N VAL A 87 -22.78 -7.96 -14.12
CA VAL A 87 -21.41 -7.82 -13.61
C VAL A 87 -21.25 -6.43 -13.01
N GLN A 88 -20.69 -6.35 -11.81
CA GLN A 88 -20.26 -5.11 -11.19
C GLN A 88 -18.77 -4.98 -11.47
N LEU A 89 -18.42 -4.08 -12.39
CA LEU A 89 -17.04 -3.90 -12.83
C LEU A 89 -16.37 -2.78 -12.01
N ALA A 90 -15.25 -3.13 -11.37
CA ALA A 90 -14.35 -2.20 -10.72
C ALA A 90 -13.07 -2.02 -11.54
N SER A 91 -12.66 -0.76 -11.76
CA SER A 91 -11.33 -0.44 -12.31
C SER A 91 -10.69 0.74 -11.60
N LYS A 92 -9.40 0.96 -11.83
CA LYS A 92 -8.59 1.95 -11.12
C LYS A 92 -7.71 2.74 -12.08
N PHE A 93 -7.32 3.94 -11.64
CA PHE A 93 -6.40 4.81 -12.35
C PHE A 93 -5.37 5.44 -11.42
N GLY A 94 -4.42 6.17 -11.98
CA GLY A 94 -3.61 7.14 -11.24
C GLY A 94 -2.16 6.71 -11.06
N ILE A 95 -1.83 5.41 -11.17
CA ILE A 95 -0.43 5.01 -11.31
C ILE A 95 0.02 5.38 -12.73
N TYR A 96 0.85 6.40 -12.84
CA TYR A 96 1.36 6.90 -14.12
C TYR A 96 2.59 6.12 -14.58
N ARG A 97 3.50 5.83 -13.65
CA ARG A 97 4.69 5.00 -13.87
C ARG A 97 4.95 4.15 -12.66
N MET A 98 5.30 2.89 -12.90
CA MET A 98 5.69 1.95 -11.87
C MET A 98 6.82 1.08 -12.40
N ASP A 99 7.98 1.19 -11.77
CA ASP A 99 9.09 0.26 -11.95
C ASP A 99 9.67 -0.15 -10.57
N PHE A 100 10.79 -0.87 -10.57
CA PHE A 100 11.39 -1.35 -9.32
C PHE A 100 11.86 -0.25 -8.38
N THR A 101 12.06 0.97 -8.87
CA THR A 101 12.67 2.09 -8.17
C THR A 101 11.75 3.28 -8.02
N GLN A 102 10.69 3.36 -8.84
CA GLN A 102 9.84 4.53 -8.93
C GLN A 102 8.37 4.15 -9.00
N LEU A 103 7.56 4.81 -8.16
CA LEU A 103 6.11 4.86 -8.26
C LEU A 103 5.70 6.33 -8.45
N GLU A 104 5.28 6.69 -9.66
CA GLU A 104 4.74 8.02 -9.95
C GLU A 104 3.21 7.94 -10.01
N VAL A 105 2.54 8.75 -9.19
CA VAL A 105 1.08 8.81 -9.08
C VAL A 105 0.58 10.16 -9.58
N LYS A 106 -0.52 10.16 -10.35
CA LYS A 106 -1.18 11.36 -10.87
C LYS A 106 -2.68 11.32 -10.60
N GLY A 107 -3.16 12.33 -9.87
CA GLY A 107 -4.55 12.54 -9.49
C GLY A 107 -5.14 13.81 -10.09
N THR A 108 -4.42 14.52 -10.97
CA THR A 108 -4.92 15.76 -11.59
C THR A 108 -6.21 15.51 -12.40
N PRO A 109 -7.18 16.44 -12.41
CA PRO A 109 -8.43 16.28 -13.16
C PRO A 109 -8.24 15.88 -14.63
N LYS A 110 -7.26 16.50 -15.31
CA LYS A 110 -6.93 16.19 -16.70
C LYS A 110 -6.52 14.72 -16.87
N TYR A 111 -5.73 14.18 -15.95
CA TYR A 111 -5.27 12.80 -16.03
C TYR A 111 -6.39 11.81 -15.69
N VAL A 112 -7.25 12.13 -14.72
CA VAL A 112 -8.47 11.37 -14.41
C VAL A 112 -9.31 11.17 -15.68
N GLN A 113 -9.57 12.25 -16.43
CA GLN A 113 -10.35 12.20 -17.68
C GLN A 113 -9.69 11.32 -18.75
N GLN A 114 -8.36 11.42 -18.90
CA GLN A 114 -7.60 10.59 -19.84
C GLN A 114 -7.68 9.10 -19.49
N CYS A 115 -7.55 8.77 -18.21
CA CYS A 115 -7.61 7.41 -17.73
C CYS A 115 -8.99 6.78 -17.93
N ILE A 116 -10.09 7.49 -17.61
CA ILE A 116 -11.43 6.93 -17.78
C ILE A 116 -11.77 6.69 -19.26
N ASP A 117 -11.45 7.64 -20.14
CA ASP A 117 -11.72 7.49 -21.58
C ASP A 117 -10.92 6.32 -22.17
N ALA A 118 -9.68 6.13 -21.72
CA ALA A 118 -8.85 5.00 -22.12
C ALA A 118 -9.36 3.66 -21.56
N SER A 119 -9.80 3.63 -20.31
CA SER A 119 -10.32 2.42 -19.64
C SER A 119 -11.62 1.95 -20.31
N LEU A 120 -12.58 2.86 -20.52
CA LEU A 120 -13.83 2.56 -21.24
C LEU A 120 -13.57 2.00 -22.64
N LYS A 121 -12.58 2.55 -23.35
CA LYS A 121 -12.16 2.04 -24.67
C LYS A 121 -11.54 0.64 -24.60
N ARG A 122 -10.64 0.38 -23.65
CA ARG A 122 -9.99 -0.95 -23.49
C ARG A 122 -11.01 -2.02 -23.10
N LEU A 123 -11.87 -1.70 -22.13
CA LEU A 123 -12.96 -2.56 -21.66
C LEU A 123 -14.08 -2.71 -22.71
N ASN A 124 -14.21 -1.73 -23.62
CA ASN A 124 -15.29 -1.65 -24.60
C ASN A 124 -16.68 -1.68 -23.93
N VAL A 125 -16.86 -0.80 -22.94
CA VAL A 125 -18.11 -0.60 -22.17
C VAL A 125 -18.44 0.89 -22.12
N ASP A 126 -19.71 1.22 -21.89
CA ASP A 126 -20.17 2.61 -21.81
C ASP A 126 -19.97 3.22 -20.41
N TYR A 127 -19.86 2.38 -19.37
CA TYR A 127 -19.66 2.81 -17.98
C TYR A 127 -18.85 1.78 -17.19
N ILE A 128 -18.26 2.23 -16.07
CA ILE A 128 -17.65 1.38 -15.04
C ILE A 128 -18.47 1.53 -13.76
N ASP A 129 -18.83 0.42 -13.08
CA ASP A 129 -19.65 0.54 -11.86
C ASP A 129 -18.87 1.24 -10.75
N LEU A 130 -17.65 0.83 -10.45
CA LEU A 130 -16.86 1.38 -9.34
C LEU A 130 -15.46 1.79 -9.81
N TYR A 131 -15.11 3.06 -9.62
CA TYR A 131 -13.83 3.60 -10.10
C TYR A 131 -12.99 4.20 -8.96
N TYR A 132 -11.70 3.85 -8.94
CA TYR A 132 -10.79 4.24 -7.85
C TYR A 132 -9.59 5.02 -8.35
N PRO A 133 -9.13 6.07 -7.64
CA PRO A 133 -7.70 6.34 -7.55
C PRO A 133 -7.02 5.11 -6.93
N HIS A 134 -6.15 4.46 -7.69
CA HIS A 134 -5.41 3.27 -7.28
C HIS A 134 -4.40 3.59 -6.17
N ARG A 135 -3.83 4.80 -6.22
CA ARG A 135 -3.02 5.39 -5.16
C ARG A 135 -3.39 6.86 -5.03
N THR A 136 -3.22 7.41 -3.84
CA THR A 136 -3.45 8.84 -3.60
C THR A 136 -2.28 9.64 -4.16
N ASP A 137 -2.55 10.60 -5.05
CA ASP A 137 -1.56 11.59 -5.46
C ASP A 137 -1.38 12.61 -4.34
N ILE A 138 -0.20 12.63 -3.72
CA ILE A 138 0.11 13.54 -2.61
C ILE A 138 0.49 14.96 -3.07
N SER A 139 0.69 15.16 -4.37
CA SER A 139 1.04 16.46 -4.96
C SER A 139 -0.19 17.33 -5.27
N VAL A 140 -1.39 16.75 -5.24
CA VAL A 140 -2.66 17.42 -5.54
C VAL A 140 -3.63 17.21 -4.38
N PRO A 141 -4.40 18.24 -3.95
CA PRO A 141 -5.46 18.04 -2.97
C PRO A 141 -6.48 17.01 -3.47
N ILE A 142 -6.81 16.01 -2.63
CA ILE A 142 -7.76 14.95 -2.99
C ILE A 142 -9.12 15.49 -3.46
N GLU A 143 -9.52 16.67 -2.97
CA GLU A 143 -10.76 17.33 -3.36
C GLU A 143 -10.80 17.70 -4.84
N GLU A 144 -9.65 17.99 -5.47
CA GLU A 144 -9.60 18.25 -6.92
C GLU A 144 -9.87 16.97 -7.72
N THR A 145 -9.22 15.87 -7.37
CA THR A 145 -9.47 14.55 -7.96
C THR A 145 -10.93 14.15 -7.78
N MET A 146 -11.48 14.32 -6.57
CA MET A 146 -12.85 13.95 -6.25
C MET A 146 -13.90 14.81 -6.97
N ARG A 147 -13.63 16.10 -7.19
CA ARG A 147 -14.50 16.94 -8.02
C ARG A 147 -14.57 16.45 -9.45
N GLU A 148 -13.46 15.97 -10.01
CA GLU A 148 -13.47 15.40 -11.35
C GLU A 148 -14.21 14.06 -11.41
N LEU A 149 -13.95 13.17 -10.44
CA LEU A 149 -14.69 11.90 -10.34
C LEU A 149 -16.19 12.12 -10.19
N LYS A 150 -16.62 13.13 -9.42
CA LYS A 150 -18.03 13.52 -9.31
C LYS A 150 -18.64 13.88 -10.66
N LYS A 151 -17.92 14.63 -11.52
CA LYS A 151 -18.41 14.93 -12.88
C LYS A 151 -18.57 13.67 -13.70
N LEU A 152 -17.64 12.72 -13.59
CA LEU A 152 -17.74 11.44 -14.29
C LEU A 152 -18.96 10.61 -13.85
N VAL A 153 -19.38 10.73 -12.58
CA VAL A 153 -20.64 10.18 -12.09
C VAL A 153 -21.83 10.88 -12.77
N GLU A 154 -21.82 12.21 -12.82
CA GLU A 154 -22.88 13.02 -13.45
C GLU A 154 -22.98 12.78 -14.97
N GLU A 155 -21.86 12.50 -15.64
CA GLU A 155 -21.79 12.10 -17.04
C GLU A 155 -22.21 10.64 -17.29
N GLY A 156 -22.35 9.82 -16.24
CA GLY A 156 -22.68 8.40 -16.34
C GLY A 156 -21.54 7.50 -16.81
N LYS A 157 -20.31 8.04 -16.92
CA LYS A 157 -19.10 7.25 -17.27
C LYS A 157 -18.69 6.30 -16.15
N ILE A 158 -18.97 6.68 -14.91
CA ILE A 158 -18.82 5.82 -13.73
C ILE A 158 -20.10 5.89 -12.88
N ARG A 159 -20.39 4.87 -12.07
CA ARG A 159 -21.57 4.89 -11.18
C ARG A 159 -21.23 5.22 -9.72
N TYR A 160 -20.10 4.70 -9.25
CA TYR A 160 -19.66 4.78 -7.87
C TYR A 160 -18.18 5.11 -7.81
N ILE A 161 -17.78 5.79 -6.74
CA ILE A 161 -16.38 6.18 -6.49
C ILE A 161 -15.85 5.38 -5.32
N GLY A 162 -14.65 4.82 -5.46
CA GLY A 162 -13.89 4.23 -4.37
C GLY A 162 -12.53 4.92 -4.17
N LEU A 163 -11.80 4.53 -3.12
CA LEU A 163 -10.39 4.89 -2.92
C LEU A 163 -9.57 3.61 -2.65
N SER A 164 -8.29 3.59 -3.06
CA SER A 164 -7.38 2.48 -2.72
C SER A 164 -6.14 2.99 -1.98
N GLU A 165 -5.75 2.28 -0.92
CA GLU A 165 -4.61 2.62 -0.05
C GLU A 165 -4.61 4.10 0.38
N ALA A 166 -5.77 4.58 0.83
CA ALA A 166 -5.98 5.95 1.27
C ALA A 166 -5.89 6.05 2.79
N SER A 167 -5.25 7.11 3.29
CA SER A 167 -5.20 7.41 4.72
C SER A 167 -6.57 7.84 5.26
N VAL A 168 -6.73 7.78 6.59
CA VAL A 168 -7.92 8.27 7.32
C VAL A 168 -8.25 9.73 6.96
N ASP A 169 -7.26 10.60 6.80
CA ASP A 169 -7.46 12.00 6.42
C ASP A 169 -8.00 12.12 4.98
N THR A 170 -7.34 11.45 4.04
CA THR A 170 -7.75 11.42 2.63
C THR A 170 -9.17 10.90 2.49
N ILE A 171 -9.53 9.81 3.18
CA ILE A 171 -10.89 9.23 3.14
C ILE A 171 -11.94 10.25 3.61
N LYS A 172 -11.71 10.93 4.75
CA LYS A 172 -12.65 11.93 5.28
C LYS A 172 -12.86 13.09 4.31
N ARG A 173 -11.76 13.64 3.81
CA ARG A 173 -11.78 14.79 2.89
C ARG A 173 -12.43 14.45 1.56
N ALA A 174 -12.12 13.28 1.01
CA ALA A 174 -12.73 12.80 -0.22
C ALA A 174 -14.25 12.59 -0.06
N HIS A 175 -14.66 11.92 1.02
CA HIS A 175 -16.06 11.63 1.31
C HIS A 175 -16.91 12.89 1.53
N ALA A 176 -16.29 13.98 2.02
CA ALA A 176 -16.96 15.28 2.15
C ALA A 176 -17.28 15.94 0.79
N VAL A 177 -16.56 15.60 -0.29
CA VAL A 177 -16.80 16.14 -1.65
C VAL A 177 -17.87 15.32 -2.38
N HIS A 178 -17.74 13.99 -2.33
CA HIS A 178 -18.72 13.05 -2.90
C HIS A 178 -18.67 11.73 -2.11
N PRO A 179 -19.81 11.05 -1.87
CA PRO A 179 -19.83 9.81 -1.12
C PRO A 179 -18.91 8.72 -1.70
N ILE A 180 -17.95 8.28 -0.89
CA ILE A 180 -17.11 7.10 -1.19
C ILE A 180 -17.93 5.84 -0.94
N THR A 181 -18.01 4.96 -1.94
CA THR A 181 -18.76 3.69 -1.88
C THR A 181 -17.93 2.60 -1.22
N ALA A 182 -16.65 2.49 -1.59
CA ALA A 182 -15.74 1.49 -1.03
C ALA A 182 -14.31 2.02 -0.86
N VAL A 183 -13.60 1.51 0.13
CA VAL A 183 -12.16 1.66 0.27
C VAL A 183 -11.52 0.29 0.09
N GLU A 184 -10.57 0.20 -0.84
CA GLU A 184 -9.81 -1.01 -1.13
C GLU A 184 -8.44 -0.97 -0.43
N MET A 185 -8.20 -1.95 0.47
CA MET A 185 -6.97 -2.06 1.27
C MET A 185 -6.42 -3.48 1.26
N GLU A 186 -5.12 -3.64 1.50
CA GLU A 186 -4.58 -4.94 1.88
C GLU A 186 -5.15 -5.36 3.23
N TYR A 187 -5.88 -6.48 3.26
CA TYR A 187 -6.44 -6.99 4.51
C TYR A 187 -6.51 -8.51 4.51
N SER A 188 -5.82 -9.13 5.46
CA SER A 188 -5.76 -10.58 5.64
C SER A 188 -5.34 -10.93 7.07
N LEU A 189 -5.28 -12.21 7.43
CA LEU A 189 -4.67 -12.65 8.68
C LEU A 189 -3.20 -12.18 8.85
N TRP A 190 -2.53 -11.88 7.73
CA TRP A 190 -1.11 -11.50 7.67
C TRP A 190 -0.86 -9.99 7.70
N THR A 191 -1.91 -9.19 7.50
CA THR A 191 -1.88 -7.72 7.33
C THR A 191 -3.19 -7.17 7.90
N ARG A 192 -3.14 -6.56 9.09
CA ARG A 192 -4.31 -6.14 9.89
C ARG A 192 -4.23 -4.68 10.39
N GLU A 193 -3.29 -3.91 9.86
CA GLU A 193 -2.98 -2.54 10.29
C GLU A 193 -4.20 -1.60 10.17
N ILE A 194 -5.12 -1.90 9.27
CA ILE A 194 -6.33 -1.09 9.03
C ILE A 194 -7.44 -1.28 10.09
N GLU A 195 -7.32 -2.26 10.99
CA GLU A 195 -8.36 -2.61 11.98
C GLU A 195 -8.56 -1.51 13.02
N GLU A 196 -7.53 -0.73 13.35
CA GLU A 196 -7.57 0.27 14.41
C GLU A 196 -8.14 1.62 13.94
N ASP A 197 -8.02 1.96 12.65
CA ASP A 197 -8.26 3.32 12.17
C ASP A 197 -9.16 3.41 10.92
N VAL A 198 -8.81 2.73 9.83
CA VAL A 198 -9.53 2.78 8.54
C VAL A 198 -10.85 2.05 8.63
N ILE A 199 -10.89 0.82 9.16
CA ILE A 199 -12.14 0.05 9.28
C ILE A 199 -13.18 0.78 10.15
N PRO A 200 -12.85 1.27 11.36
CA PRO A 200 -13.80 2.04 12.17
C PRO A 200 -14.31 3.30 11.47
N LEU A 201 -13.44 4.01 10.75
CA LEU A 201 -13.83 5.19 9.97
C LEU A 201 -14.81 4.81 8.84
N CYS A 202 -14.47 3.79 8.04
CA CYS A 202 -15.31 3.33 6.94
C CYS A 202 -16.71 2.96 7.43
N ARG A 203 -16.81 2.22 8.53
CA ARG A 203 -18.09 1.87 9.18
C ARG A 203 -18.88 3.10 9.61
N LYS A 204 -18.21 4.06 10.25
CA LYS A 204 -18.84 5.33 10.68
C LYS A 204 -19.41 6.11 9.50
N LEU A 205 -18.75 6.08 8.34
CA LEU A 205 -19.15 6.80 7.14
C LEU A 205 -20.05 5.97 6.21
N GLY A 206 -20.35 4.71 6.53
CA GLY A 206 -21.13 3.82 5.67
C GLY A 206 -20.42 3.48 4.35
N ILE A 207 -19.10 3.31 4.40
CA ILE A 207 -18.21 2.94 3.30
C ILE A 207 -17.91 1.44 3.39
N GLY A 208 -18.04 0.72 2.28
CA GLY A 208 -17.67 -0.70 2.20
C GLY A 208 -16.16 -0.92 2.17
N ILE A 209 -15.71 -2.11 2.54
CA ILE A 209 -14.28 -2.49 2.55
C ILE A 209 -14.05 -3.56 1.49
N VAL A 210 -13.16 -3.29 0.54
CA VAL A 210 -12.70 -4.28 -0.44
C VAL A 210 -11.31 -4.76 -0.02
N ALA A 211 -11.14 -6.05 0.22
CA ALA A 211 -9.90 -6.61 0.73
C ALA A 211 -9.10 -7.27 -0.41
N TYR A 212 -7.99 -6.64 -0.81
CA TYR A 212 -7.04 -7.25 -1.75
C TYR A 212 -5.98 -8.08 -1.03
N SER A 213 -5.33 -8.98 -1.79
CA SER A 213 -4.40 -9.98 -1.26
C SER A 213 -4.91 -10.72 0.00
N PRO A 214 -6.18 -11.17 0.03
CA PRO A 214 -6.80 -11.73 1.24
C PRO A 214 -6.14 -13.05 1.71
N LEU A 215 -5.33 -13.67 0.84
CA LEU A 215 -4.55 -14.88 1.11
C LEU A 215 -3.06 -14.57 1.40
N GLY A 216 -2.72 -13.35 1.80
CA GLY A 216 -1.34 -12.93 2.07
C GLY A 216 -0.46 -13.09 0.82
N HIS A 217 -0.92 -12.53 -0.30
CA HIS A 217 -0.29 -12.69 -1.63
C HIS A 217 -0.15 -14.15 -2.12
N GLY A 218 -0.91 -15.07 -1.52
CA GLY A 218 -0.90 -16.51 -1.83
C GLY A 218 -0.11 -17.34 -0.82
N PHE A 219 0.45 -16.73 0.22
CA PHE A 219 1.10 -17.42 1.35
C PHE A 219 0.17 -18.48 1.97
N PHE A 220 -1.08 -18.12 2.27
CA PHE A 220 -2.06 -19.06 2.83
C PHE A 220 -2.57 -20.10 1.82
N ALA A 221 -2.29 -19.91 0.53
CA ALA A 221 -2.53 -20.92 -0.50
C ALA A 221 -1.29 -21.81 -0.75
N GLY A 222 -0.25 -21.69 0.08
CA GLY A 222 0.96 -22.51 0.01
C GLY A 222 2.05 -22.00 -0.93
N LYS A 223 1.96 -20.77 -1.46
CA LYS A 223 3.08 -20.20 -2.25
C LYS A 223 4.33 -20.03 -1.39
N ALA A 224 5.49 -20.36 -1.96
CA ALA A 224 6.80 -20.40 -1.31
C ALA A 224 6.96 -21.43 -0.17
N ILE A 225 5.96 -22.29 0.03
CA ILE A 225 5.93 -23.30 1.10
C ILE A 225 5.68 -24.68 0.50
N VAL A 226 4.56 -24.81 -0.20
CA VAL A 226 4.12 -26.03 -0.90
C VAL A 226 4.45 -25.94 -2.39
N GLU A 227 4.28 -24.76 -2.98
CA GLU A 227 4.64 -24.47 -4.37
C GLU A 227 5.85 -23.53 -4.40
N SER A 228 6.80 -23.75 -5.32
CA SER A 228 7.88 -22.78 -5.57
C SER A 228 7.33 -21.52 -6.23
N LEU A 229 7.97 -20.38 -5.99
CA LEU A 229 7.66 -19.15 -6.70
C LEU A 229 8.24 -19.22 -8.12
N PRO A 230 7.49 -18.80 -9.16
CA PRO A 230 8.05 -18.55 -10.48
C PRO A 230 9.19 -17.53 -10.39
N SER A 231 10.22 -17.63 -11.23
CA SER A 231 11.37 -16.71 -11.24
C SER A 231 10.96 -15.26 -11.45
N GLU A 232 9.89 -15.03 -12.20
CA GLU A 232 9.35 -13.72 -12.59
C GLU A 232 8.44 -13.14 -11.51
N SER A 233 8.12 -13.89 -10.46
CA SER A 233 7.22 -13.45 -9.40
C SER A 233 7.82 -12.28 -8.61
N PHE A 234 7.04 -11.21 -8.43
CA PHE A 234 7.43 -10.10 -7.56
C PHE A 234 7.68 -10.55 -6.10
N LEU A 235 7.07 -11.66 -5.68
CA LEU A 235 7.25 -12.22 -4.35
C LEU A 235 8.69 -12.64 -4.05
N ASN A 236 9.51 -12.92 -5.07
CA ASN A 236 10.93 -13.21 -4.86
C ASN A 236 11.71 -12.04 -4.25
N LYS A 237 11.14 -10.83 -4.23
CA LYS A 237 11.71 -9.64 -3.60
C LYS A 237 10.92 -9.15 -2.40
N HIS A 238 9.75 -9.73 -2.13
CA HIS A 238 8.89 -9.28 -1.02
C HIS A 238 9.53 -9.67 0.32
N PRO A 239 9.72 -8.74 1.28
CA PRO A 239 10.40 -9.01 2.55
C PRO A 239 9.88 -10.22 3.34
N ARG A 240 8.58 -10.55 3.22
CA ARG A 240 7.94 -11.69 3.90
C ARG A 240 8.21 -13.05 3.25
N PHE A 241 8.74 -13.05 2.02
CA PHE A 241 8.97 -14.25 1.19
C PHE A 241 10.45 -14.57 0.96
N VAL A 242 11.38 -13.88 1.62
CA VAL A 242 12.82 -14.03 1.39
C VAL A 242 13.60 -14.35 2.65
N GLY A 243 14.68 -15.13 2.50
CA GLY A 243 15.65 -15.42 3.56
C GLY A 243 15.03 -15.94 4.85
N GLU A 244 15.56 -15.48 5.99
CA GLU A 244 15.10 -15.88 7.33
C GLU A 244 13.63 -15.51 7.60
N ASN A 245 13.10 -14.47 6.96
CA ASN A 245 11.70 -14.09 7.14
C ASN A 245 10.77 -15.19 6.62
N LEU A 246 11.06 -15.74 5.43
CA LEU A 246 10.27 -16.87 4.90
C LEU A 246 10.32 -18.07 5.84
N GLU A 247 11.48 -18.41 6.41
CA GLU A 247 11.62 -19.54 7.33
C GLU A 247 10.82 -19.35 8.62
N LYS A 248 10.83 -18.14 9.20
CA LYS A 248 9.97 -17.80 10.36
C LYS A 248 8.50 -17.92 9.99
N ASN A 249 8.13 -17.42 8.81
CA ASN A 249 6.77 -17.42 8.32
C ASN A 249 6.26 -18.84 8.05
N LYS A 250 7.08 -19.77 7.55
CA LYS A 250 6.70 -21.19 7.39
C LYS A 250 6.21 -21.84 8.69
N VAL A 251 6.75 -21.45 9.84
CA VAL A 251 6.29 -21.95 11.15
C VAL A 251 4.86 -21.46 11.46
N LEU A 252 4.55 -20.21 11.14
CA LEU A 252 3.18 -19.67 11.21
C LEU A 252 2.23 -20.45 10.29
N TYR A 253 2.64 -20.70 9.04
CA TYR A 253 1.83 -21.50 8.11
C TYR A 253 1.55 -22.91 8.62
N ALA A 254 2.56 -23.61 9.14
CA ALA A 254 2.37 -24.98 9.65
C ALA A 254 1.35 -25.04 10.80
N ARG A 255 1.42 -24.07 11.73
CA ARG A 255 0.42 -23.93 12.80
C ARG A 255 -0.97 -23.68 12.23
N PHE A 256 -1.09 -22.74 11.30
CA PHE A 256 -2.34 -22.40 10.66
C PHE A 256 -2.95 -23.54 9.83
N ALA A 257 -2.11 -24.34 9.16
CA ALA A 257 -2.55 -25.49 8.37
C ALA A 257 -3.15 -26.59 9.25
N ASN A 258 -2.59 -26.82 10.44
CA ASN A 258 -3.18 -27.73 11.42
C ASN A 258 -4.55 -27.23 11.91
N LEU A 259 -4.69 -25.92 12.09
CA LEU A 259 -5.97 -25.31 12.47
C LEU A 259 -7.01 -25.44 11.34
N ALA A 260 -6.63 -25.22 10.08
CA ALA A 260 -7.51 -25.46 8.93
C ALA A 260 -8.02 -26.91 8.88
N ALA A 261 -7.14 -27.89 9.15
CA ALA A 261 -7.52 -29.29 9.25
C ALA A 261 -8.53 -29.56 10.39
N LYS A 262 -8.38 -28.92 11.56
CA LYS A 262 -9.37 -28.98 12.66
C LYS A 262 -10.76 -28.51 12.20
N HIS A 263 -10.82 -27.50 11.33
CA HIS A 263 -12.05 -26.99 10.73
C HIS A 263 -12.51 -27.75 9.48
N SER A 264 -11.86 -28.87 9.12
CA SER A 264 -12.18 -29.67 7.92
C SER A 264 -12.18 -28.85 6.62
N CYS A 265 -11.29 -27.87 6.53
CA CYS A 265 -11.16 -26.99 5.37
C CYS A 265 -9.69 -26.82 4.97
N THR A 266 -9.44 -26.26 3.78
CA THR A 266 -8.08 -25.96 3.33
C THR A 266 -7.57 -24.68 4.00
N PRO A 267 -6.25 -24.46 4.13
CA PRO A 267 -5.70 -23.19 4.61
C PRO A 267 -6.26 -21.94 3.89
N PRO A 268 -6.37 -21.89 2.54
CA PRO A 268 -6.98 -20.73 1.89
C PRO A 268 -8.48 -20.58 2.19
N GLN A 269 -9.23 -21.68 2.36
CA GLN A 269 -10.62 -21.61 2.81
C GLN A 269 -10.73 -21.01 4.21
N LEU A 270 -9.91 -21.45 5.17
CA LEU A 270 -9.95 -20.92 6.53
C LEU A 270 -9.58 -19.43 6.57
N ALA A 271 -8.56 -19.02 5.82
CA ALA A 271 -8.11 -17.63 5.78
C ALA A 271 -9.19 -16.70 5.20
N LEU A 272 -9.82 -17.10 4.09
CA LEU A 272 -10.93 -16.36 3.50
C LEU A 272 -12.15 -16.36 4.42
N ALA A 273 -12.47 -17.49 5.04
CA ALA A 273 -13.60 -17.59 5.97
C ALA A 273 -13.41 -16.63 7.15
N TRP A 274 -12.22 -16.59 7.76
CA TRP A 274 -11.91 -15.64 8.82
C TRP A 274 -12.14 -14.20 8.38
N LEU A 275 -11.67 -13.83 7.18
CA LEU A 275 -11.80 -12.48 6.64
C LEU A 275 -13.26 -12.11 6.33
N LEU A 276 -14.03 -13.05 5.79
CA LEU A 276 -15.46 -12.90 5.52
C LEU A 276 -16.29 -12.66 6.79
N HIS A 277 -15.82 -13.15 7.95
CA HIS A 277 -16.47 -12.94 9.25
C HIS A 277 -16.06 -11.63 9.94
N GLN A 278 -15.14 -10.83 9.36
CA GLN A 278 -14.75 -9.54 9.94
C GLN A 278 -15.86 -8.49 9.82
N GLY A 279 -16.83 -8.68 8.93
CA GLY A 279 -18.03 -7.87 8.84
C GLY A 279 -18.83 -8.10 7.56
N ASP A 280 -20.10 -7.71 7.59
CA ASP A 280 -20.98 -7.77 6.42
C ASP A 280 -20.59 -6.74 5.35
N ASP A 281 -19.81 -5.73 5.74
CA ASP A 281 -19.24 -4.65 4.94
C ASP A 281 -17.92 -5.01 4.23
N VAL A 282 -17.37 -6.20 4.47
CA VAL A 282 -16.10 -6.67 3.89
C VAL A 282 -16.35 -7.58 2.68
N VAL A 283 -15.72 -7.25 1.53
CA VAL A 283 -15.72 -8.04 0.29
C VAL A 283 -14.28 -8.35 -0.12
N PRO A 284 -13.78 -9.58 0.13
CA PRO A 284 -12.49 -9.99 -0.40
C PRO A 284 -12.53 -10.28 -1.90
N ILE A 285 -11.44 -9.98 -2.59
CA ILE A 285 -11.28 -10.16 -4.05
C ILE A 285 -10.13 -11.11 -4.40
N PRO A 286 -10.12 -12.38 -3.93
CA PRO A 286 -9.03 -13.30 -4.22
C PRO A 286 -8.94 -13.62 -5.73
N GLY A 287 -7.82 -13.27 -6.34
CA GLY A 287 -7.50 -13.65 -7.73
C GLY A 287 -6.88 -15.04 -7.84
N THR A 288 -7.09 -15.71 -8.97
CA THR A 288 -6.45 -16.99 -9.28
C THR A 288 -6.38 -17.26 -10.78
N THR A 289 -5.37 -18.02 -11.21
CA THR A 289 -5.22 -18.53 -12.59
C THR A 289 -5.72 -19.97 -12.75
N LYS A 290 -6.22 -20.60 -11.68
CA LYS A 290 -6.63 -22.02 -11.64
C LYS A 290 -8.09 -22.15 -11.21
N ILE A 291 -8.91 -22.87 -11.97
CA ILE A 291 -10.33 -23.15 -11.63
C ILE A 291 -10.48 -23.88 -10.30
N LYS A 292 -9.58 -24.81 -9.99
CA LYS A 292 -9.59 -25.51 -8.68
C LYS A 292 -9.54 -24.52 -7.52
N ASN A 293 -8.66 -23.52 -7.59
CA ASN A 293 -8.51 -22.50 -6.55
C ASN A 293 -9.72 -21.56 -6.51
N LEU A 294 -10.35 -21.26 -7.66
CA LEU A 294 -11.59 -20.48 -7.71
C LEU A 294 -12.69 -21.21 -6.93
N ILE A 295 -12.87 -22.50 -7.17
CA ILE A 295 -13.83 -23.34 -6.45
C ILE A 295 -13.49 -23.37 -4.95
N ASP A 296 -12.19 -23.49 -4.61
CA ASP A 296 -11.74 -23.50 -3.23
C ASP A 296 -12.06 -22.18 -2.50
N ASN A 297 -11.82 -21.04 -3.16
CA ASN A 297 -12.17 -19.72 -2.64
C ASN A 297 -13.67 -19.59 -2.40
N ILE A 298 -14.52 -20.09 -3.32
CA ILE A 298 -15.98 -20.04 -3.17
C ILE A 298 -16.45 -20.93 -2.01
N ASN A 299 -15.84 -22.10 -1.84
CA ASN A 299 -16.18 -23.01 -0.75
C ASN A 299 -15.88 -22.42 0.65
N SER A 300 -15.03 -21.39 0.76
CA SER A 300 -14.81 -20.66 2.01
C SER A 300 -16.10 -20.07 2.61
N LEU A 301 -17.09 -19.73 1.78
CA LEU A 301 -18.39 -19.18 2.21
C LEU A 301 -19.22 -20.17 3.04
N ALA A 302 -18.97 -21.47 2.89
CA ALA A 302 -19.65 -22.52 3.65
C ALA A 302 -19.04 -22.73 5.04
N VAL A 303 -17.82 -22.25 5.30
CA VAL A 303 -17.15 -22.39 6.60
C VAL A 303 -17.82 -21.45 7.59
N LYS A 304 -18.27 -21.99 8.73
CA LYS A 304 -18.88 -21.23 9.82
C LYS A 304 -17.91 -21.17 10.98
N LEU A 305 -17.64 -19.96 11.47
CA LEU A 305 -16.71 -19.70 12.55
C LEU A 305 -17.45 -19.04 13.71
N THR A 306 -17.27 -19.58 14.90
CA THR A 306 -17.73 -18.96 16.16
C THR A 306 -16.78 -17.82 16.57
N PRO A 307 -17.17 -16.94 17.50
CA PRO A 307 -16.27 -15.92 18.03
C PRO A 307 -14.97 -16.49 18.61
N ASP A 308 -15.03 -17.66 19.25
CA ASP A 308 -13.85 -18.34 19.79
C ASP A 308 -12.94 -18.86 18.68
N ASP A 309 -13.51 -19.41 17.60
CA ASP A 309 -12.74 -19.83 16.42
C ASP A 309 -12.03 -18.63 15.78
N LEU A 310 -12.73 -17.50 15.61
CA LEU A 310 -12.14 -16.28 15.04
C LEU A 310 -10.94 -15.79 15.86
N LYS A 311 -11.04 -15.88 17.19
CA LYS A 311 -9.94 -15.54 18.09
C LYS A 311 -8.79 -16.54 17.97
N GLU A 312 -9.07 -17.85 18.02
CA GLU A 312 -8.05 -18.90 17.87
C GLU A 312 -7.28 -18.76 16.54
N ILE A 313 -8.00 -18.47 15.46
CA ILE A 313 -7.43 -18.27 14.13
C ILE A 313 -6.55 -17.01 14.08
N ALA A 314 -7.01 -15.90 14.65
CA ALA A 314 -6.22 -14.67 14.73
C ALA A 314 -4.96 -14.83 15.62
N ASP A 315 -5.07 -15.57 16.72
CA ASP A 315 -3.95 -15.88 17.63
C ASP A 315 -2.95 -16.86 17.01
N ALA A 316 -3.37 -17.68 16.03
CA ALA A 316 -2.47 -18.56 15.29
C ALA A 316 -1.51 -17.78 14.38
N ILE A 317 -1.91 -16.57 13.96
CA ILE A 317 -1.11 -15.63 13.16
C ILE A 317 -1.00 -14.26 13.88
N PRO A 318 -0.21 -14.15 14.97
CA PRO A 318 0.03 -12.87 15.62
C PRO A 318 0.79 -11.92 14.68
N ILE A 319 0.33 -10.68 14.54
CA ILE A 319 0.93 -9.70 13.60
C ILE A 319 2.38 -9.38 13.97
N ASP A 320 2.69 -9.31 15.27
CA ASP A 320 4.05 -9.08 15.78
C ASP A 320 5.02 -10.24 15.49
N GLN A 321 4.50 -11.42 15.14
CA GLN A 321 5.30 -12.58 14.75
C GLN A 321 5.49 -12.71 13.23
N VAL A 322 4.75 -11.94 12.43
CA VAL A 322 4.92 -11.93 10.97
C VAL A 322 6.27 -11.31 10.63
N ALA A 323 7.17 -12.12 10.06
CA ALA A 323 8.52 -11.67 9.76
C ALA A 323 8.58 -10.96 8.39
N GLY A 324 9.16 -9.76 8.38
CA GLY A 324 9.35 -8.95 7.18
C GLY A 324 8.25 -7.90 6.98
N GLU A 325 8.67 -6.74 6.46
CA GLU A 325 7.78 -5.60 6.19
C GLU A 325 6.66 -5.93 5.20
N ARG A 326 5.53 -5.25 5.36
CA ARG A 326 4.39 -5.29 4.42
C ARG A 326 4.80 -4.79 3.03
N GLU A 327 5.53 -3.67 2.99
CA GLU A 327 5.97 -3.05 1.75
C GLU A 327 7.44 -3.35 1.44
N VAL A 328 7.79 -3.28 0.16
CA VAL A 328 9.20 -3.26 -0.27
C VAL A 328 9.73 -1.85 -0.04
N VAL A 329 10.01 -1.51 1.22
CA VAL A 329 10.71 -0.27 1.56
C VAL A 329 12.20 -0.54 1.45
N SER A 330 12.95 0.40 0.86
CA SER A 330 14.41 0.34 0.97
C SER A 330 14.81 0.35 2.44
N LYS A 331 15.45 -0.74 2.91
CA LYS A 331 15.98 -0.84 4.28
C LYS A 331 17.25 -0.02 4.50
N LEU A 332 17.70 0.72 3.50
CA LEU A 332 18.96 1.45 3.51
C LEU A 332 18.67 2.93 3.71
N GLY A 333 19.22 3.49 4.78
CA GLY A 333 19.44 4.93 4.92
C GLY A 333 20.78 5.33 4.30
N PHE A 334 20.87 6.55 3.77
CA PHE A 334 22.11 7.13 3.29
C PHE A 334 22.73 8.04 4.36
N GLY A 335 23.76 7.54 5.05
CA GLY A 335 24.56 8.35 5.96
C GLY A 335 25.45 9.33 5.20
N CYS A 336 25.16 10.63 5.29
CA CYS A 336 25.78 11.64 4.44
C CYS A 336 27.16 12.12 4.92
N GLY A 337 27.63 11.71 6.11
CA GLY A 337 28.90 12.17 6.69
C GLY A 337 30.14 11.83 5.86
N GLY A 338 30.08 10.80 5.02
CA GLY A 338 31.15 10.46 4.09
C GLY A 338 31.34 11.45 2.93
N LEU A 339 30.36 12.32 2.67
CA LEU A 339 30.39 13.26 1.55
C LEU A 339 31.20 14.53 1.86
N SER A 340 31.36 14.88 3.14
CA SER A 340 31.83 16.20 3.58
C SER A 340 33.15 16.18 4.36
N GLY A 341 33.95 15.12 4.26
CA GLY A 341 35.33 15.18 4.75
C GLY A 341 35.62 14.49 6.09
N ILE A 342 34.65 13.81 6.70
CA ILE A 342 34.81 13.25 8.07
C ILE A 342 35.64 11.98 8.07
N ILE A 343 35.40 11.12 7.07
CA ILE A 343 36.04 9.82 6.94
C ILE A 343 36.97 9.80 5.72
N ASN A 344 36.66 10.58 4.69
CA ASN A 344 37.37 10.63 3.40
C ASN A 344 37.65 12.08 3.02
N ALA A 345 38.34 12.32 1.89
CA ALA A 345 38.43 13.67 1.33
C ALA A 345 37.02 14.22 1.00
N PRO A 346 36.73 15.51 1.27
CA PRO A 346 35.43 16.10 0.99
C PRO A 346 35.17 16.11 -0.52
N LEU A 347 33.92 15.83 -0.91
CA LEU A 347 33.48 15.93 -2.29
C LEU A 347 33.09 17.35 -2.64
N SER A 348 33.12 17.69 -3.94
CA SER A 348 32.44 18.89 -4.42
C SER A 348 30.93 18.73 -4.22
N HIS A 349 30.20 19.85 -4.06
CA HIS A 349 28.74 19.79 -3.95
C HIS A 349 28.10 19.13 -5.17
N GLU A 350 28.66 19.33 -6.38
CA GLU A 350 28.15 18.71 -7.60
C GLU A 350 28.25 17.18 -7.53
N ALA A 351 29.40 16.64 -7.13
CA ALA A 351 29.61 15.21 -7.00
C ALA A 351 28.73 14.61 -5.89
N GLY A 352 28.64 15.29 -4.73
CA GLY A 352 27.78 14.85 -3.64
C GLY A 352 26.29 14.87 -3.99
N CYS A 353 25.81 15.91 -4.69
CA CYS A 353 24.44 15.97 -5.20
C CYS A 353 24.17 14.84 -6.20
N ALA A 354 25.12 14.53 -7.09
CA ALA A 354 24.98 13.43 -8.03
C ALA A 354 24.83 12.07 -7.31
N ILE A 355 25.61 11.83 -6.25
CA ILE A 355 25.53 10.61 -5.44
C ILE A 355 24.18 10.53 -4.71
N LEU A 356 23.71 11.63 -4.09
CA LEU A 356 22.42 11.65 -3.40
C LEU A 356 21.26 11.41 -4.37
N LYS A 357 21.31 11.99 -5.57
CA LYS A 357 20.33 11.73 -6.63
C LYS A 357 20.36 10.27 -7.09
N GLU A 358 21.55 9.70 -7.29
CA GLU A 358 21.67 8.30 -7.67
C GLU A 358 21.17 7.37 -6.55
N ALA A 359 21.49 7.66 -5.28
CA ALA A 359 20.97 6.92 -4.13
C ALA A 359 19.44 6.95 -4.09
N PHE A 360 18.85 8.15 -4.27
CA PHE A 360 17.40 8.32 -4.39
C PHE A 360 16.82 7.51 -5.55
N ASN A 361 17.43 7.57 -6.74
CA ASN A 361 17.03 6.80 -7.92
C ASN A 361 17.17 5.28 -7.72
N LYS A 362 17.95 4.82 -6.74
CA LYS A 362 18.05 3.41 -6.32
C LYS A 362 17.07 3.05 -5.20
N GLY A 363 16.17 3.96 -4.85
CA GLY A 363 15.14 3.76 -3.82
C GLY A 363 15.57 4.14 -2.41
N ILE A 364 16.74 4.77 -2.21
CA ILE A 364 17.14 5.25 -0.87
C ILE A 364 16.49 6.60 -0.61
N THR A 365 15.46 6.60 0.24
CA THR A 365 14.68 7.80 0.56
C THR A 365 15.01 8.43 1.91
N PHE A 366 15.76 7.74 2.78
CA PHE A 366 16.15 8.26 4.09
C PHE A 366 17.56 8.81 4.08
N PHE A 367 17.74 10.13 4.26
CA PHE A 367 19.05 10.79 4.31
C PHE A 367 19.35 11.27 5.73
N ASP A 368 20.48 10.83 6.28
CA ASP A 368 20.92 11.14 7.64
C ASP A 368 22.16 12.05 7.65
N THR A 369 22.09 13.13 8.43
CA THR A 369 23.17 14.09 8.62
C THR A 369 23.23 14.61 10.06
N VAL A 370 24.12 15.56 10.32
CA VAL A 370 24.24 16.34 11.57
C VAL A 370 24.88 17.69 11.23
N ASP A 371 24.53 18.70 12.03
CA ASP A 371 25.01 20.08 11.88
C ASP A 371 26.54 20.25 11.86
N VAL A 372 27.31 19.35 12.47
CA VAL A 372 28.79 19.38 12.50
C VAL A 372 29.48 18.66 11.34
N TYR A 373 28.74 18.08 10.39
CA TYR A 373 29.35 17.39 9.27
C TYR A 373 29.92 18.37 8.22
N GLY A 374 31.23 18.31 8.01
CA GLY A 374 31.96 19.24 7.14
C GLY A 374 32.23 20.60 7.81
N GLN A 375 33.02 21.46 7.14
CA GLN A 375 33.28 22.79 7.67
C GLN A 375 32.00 23.64 7.63
N GLU A 376 31.63 24.23 8.76
CA GLU A 376 30.47 25.14 8.88
C GLU A 376 29.13 24.54 8.40
N GLY A 377 28.95 23.22 8.51
CA GLY A 377 27.74 22.51 8.09
C GLY A 377 27.62 22.33 6.57
N ASP A 378 28.76 22.30 5.86
CA ASP A 378 28.84 22.08 4.42
C ASP A 378 28.02 20.87 3.92
N ASN A 379 27.92 19.81 4.73
CA ASN A 379 27.12 18.64 4.38
C ASN A 379 25.63 18.96 4.26
N GLU A 380 25.07 19.71 5.20
CA GLU A 380 23.67 20.16 5.17
C GLU A 380 23.42 21.07 3.96
N ILE A 381 24.38 21.95 3.62
CA ILE A 381 24.29 22.80 2.43
C ILE A 381 24.27 21.96 1.14
N MET A 382 25.11 20.95 1.05
CA MET A 382 25.17 20.01 -0.07
C MET A 382 23.87 19.21 -0.21
N ILE A 383 23.37 18.65 0.88
CA ILE A 383 22.08 17.94 0.90
C ILE A 383 20.96 18.88 0.47
N GLY A 384 20.93 20.11 1.00
CA GLY A 384 19.96 21.12 0.63
C GLY A 384 19.95 21.46 -0.86
N LYS A 385 21.12 21.49 -1.52
CA LYS A 385 21.21 21.62 -2.98
C LYS A 385 20.62 20.42 -3.70
N ALA A 386 20.90 19.20 -3.25
CA ALA A 386 20.33 17.98 -3.83
C ALA A 386 18.80 17.93 -3.68
N LEU A 387 18.28 18.33 -2.51
CA LEU A 387 16.85 18.34 -2.21
C LEU A 387 16.05 19.31 -3.09
N LYS A 388 16.66 20.34 -3.68
CA LYS A 388 15.99 21.20 -4.68
C LYS A 388 15.70 20.49 -6.00
N GLU A 389 16.43 19.43 -6.28
CA GLU A 389 16.31 18.63 -7.50
C GLU A 389 15.58 17.29 -7.25
N LEU A 390 15.22 17.00 -5.99
CA LEU A 390 14.51 15.80 -5.58
C LEU A 390 13.10 16.16 -5.11
N PRO A 391 12.12 15.23 -5.25
CA PRO A 391 10.80 15.40 -4.64
C PRO A 391 10.93 15.37 -3.11
N ARG A 392 10.94 16.56 -2.47
CA ARG A 392 11.20 16.73 -1.04
C ARG A 392 10.28 15.86 -0.17
N GLU A 393 9.03 15.69 -0.58
CA GLU A 393 8.01 14.88 0.09
C GLU A 393 8.28 13.37 0.07
N GLN A 394 9.16 12.90 -0.80
CA GLN A 394 9.57 11.49 -0.88
C GLN A 394 10.89 11.22 -0.15
N VAL A 395 11.56 12.25 0.37
CA VAL A 395 12.80 12.11 1.12
C VAL A 395 12.52 12.29 2.60
N GLN A 396 12.82 11.28 3.41
CA GLN A 396 12.84 11.41 4.87
C GLN A 396 14.20 11.97 5.28
N LEU A 397 14.21 13.21 5.76
CA LEU A 397 15.43 13.90 6.18
C LEU A 397 15.59 13.81 7.70
N ALA A 398 16.68 13.17 8.13
CA ALA A 398 17.12 13.13 9.51
C ALA A 398 18.34 14.05 9.71
N SER A 399 18.28 14.93 10.70
CA SER A 399 19.45 15.69 11.17
C SER A 399 19.57 15.58 12.70
N LYS A 400 20.75 15.92 13.21
CA LYS A 400 21.07 15.82 14.63
C LYS A 400 21.66 17.13 15.13
N PHE A 401 21.60 17.31 16.44
CA PHE A 401 22.19 18.44 17.15
C PHE A 401 23.00 17.96 18.37
N GLY A 402 23.69 18.89 19.04
CA GLY A 402 24.19 18.66 20.38
C GLY A 402 25.70 18.56 20.50
N ILE A 403 26.45 18.46 19.40
CA ILE A 403 27.92 18.56 19.43
C ILE A 403 28.29 20.05 19.44
N TYR A 404 28.57 20.59 20.63
CA TYR A 404 28.87 22.01 20.81
C TYR A 404 30.33 22.35 20.49
N LYS A 405 31.25 21.48 20.89
CA LYS A 405 32.67 21.54 20.48
C LYS A 405 33.21 20.14 20.26
N MET A 406 34.01 19.99 19.23
CA MET A 406 34.69 18.74 18.92
C MET A 406 36.09 19.07 18.38
N ASP A 407 37.11 18.70 19.15
CA ASP A 407 38.51 18.66 18.71
C ASP A 407 39.18 17.36 19.15
N PHE A 408 40.47 17.20 18.88
CA PHE A 408 41.22 15.97 19.21
C PHE A 408 41.30 15.66 20.72
N THR A 409 40.93 16.61 21.58
CA THR A 409 41.09 16.55 23.04
C THR A 409 39.78 16.78 23.81
N GLN A 410 38.76 17.36 23.18
CA GLN A 410 37.51 17.76 23.82
C GLN A 410 36.30 17.44 22.94
N LEU A 411 35.30 16.79 23.54
CA LEU A 411 33.95 16.67 23.02
C LEU A 411 33.00 17.28 24.05
N GLU A 412 32.43 18.43 23.72
CA GLU A 412 31.45 19.12 24.56
C GLU A 412 30.05 18.89 23.96
N ILE A 413 29.17 18.26 24.73
CA ILE A 413 27.78 18.00 24.35
C ILE A 413 26.87 19.01 25.04
N LYS A 414 25.90 19.55 24.32
CA LYS A 414 24.93 20.51 24.85
C LYS A 414 23.52 20.15 24.39
N GLY A 415 22.64 19.88 25.35
CA GLY A 415 21.25 19.48 25.11
C GLY A 415 20.22 20.52 25.53
N THR A 416 20.62 21.73 25.96
CA THR A 416 19.66 22.71 26.49
C THR A 416 18.63 23.13 25.45
N PRO A 417 17.37 23.42 25.84
CA PRO A 417 16.31 23.81 24.91
C PRO A 417 16.67 25.00 24.02
N GLU A 418 17.39 25.99 24.56
CA GLU A 418 17.84 27.17 23.81
C GLU A 418 18.84 26.79 22.71
N TYR A 419 19.73 25.84 22.99
CA TYR A 419 20.73 25.40 22.04
C TYR A 419 20.11 24.52 20.95
N LEU A 420 19.18 23.63 21.31
CA LEU A 420 18.37 22.89 20.34
C LEU A 420 17.67 23.84 19.35
N ARG A 421 17.02 24.92 19.83
CA ARG A 421 16.39 25.92 18.95
C ARG A 421 17.38 26.59 18.00
N GLN A 422 18.56 26.96 18.50
CA GLN A 422 19.61 27.55 17.67
C GLN A 422 20.09 26.58 16.58
N CYS A 423 20.29 25.30 16.93
CA CYS A 423 20.72 24.27 16.00
C CYS A 423 19.67 24.01 14.93
N ILE A 424 18.39 23.85 15.28
CA ILE A 424 17.35 23.54 14.30
C ILE A 424 17.13 24.70 13.31
N ASP A 425 17.11 25.96 13.78
CA ASP A 425 17.01 27.14 12.93
C ASP A 425 18.18 27.23 11.94
N ALA A 426 19.39 26.93 12.43
CA ALA A 426 20.59 26.93 11.60
C ALA A 426 20.59 25.78 10.59
N SER A 427 20.16 24.58 10.98
CA SER A 427 20.04 23.41 10.10
C SER A 427 19.02 23.65 8.99
N LEU A 428 17.82 24.16 9.32
CA LEU A 428 16.79 24.52 8.33
C LEU A 428 17.33 25.51 7.30
N LYS A 429 18.10 26.51 7.76
CA LYS A 429 18.73 27.50 6.87
C LYS A 429 19.80 26.89 5.97
N ARG A 430 20.67 26.02 6.48
CA ARG A 430 21.72 25.35 5.69
C ARG A 430 21.13 24.39 4.67
N LEU A 431 20.16 23.57 5.09
CA LEU A 431 19.42 22.64 4.24
C LEU A 431 18.50 23.38 3.25
N ASN A 432 18.12 24.63 3.54
CA ASN A 432 17.16 25.40 2.76
C ASN A 432 15.84 24.63 2.55
N VAL A 433 15.27 24.13 3.67
CA VAL A 433 14.00 23.40 3.72
C VAL A 433 13.12 23.99 4.82
N ASP A 434 11.81 23.80 4.70
CA ASP A 434 10.84 24.30 5.69
C ASP A 434 10.71 23.39 6.92
N TYR A 435 11.12 22.12 6.81
CA TYR A 435 11.01 21.12 7.87
C TYR A 435 12.08 20.02 7.75
N ILE A 436 12.38 19.37 8.88
CA ILE A 436 13.21 18.16 9.01
C ILE A 436 12.29 17.07 9.58
N ASP A 437 12.28 15.89 8.96
CA ASP A 437 11.36 14.80 9.32
C ASP A 437 11.72 14.18 10.68
N LEU A 438 13.02 14.06 10.96
CA LEU A 438 13.52 13.52 12.23
C LEU A 438 14.67 14.38 12.77
N TYR A 439 14.51 14.96 13.96
CA TYR A 439 15.53 15.77 14.60
C TYR A 439 15.80 15.30 16.03
N TYR A 440 17.04 14.92 16.34
CA TYR A 440 17.38 14.24 17.60
C TYR A 440 18.81 14.53 18.06
N PRO A 441 19.12 14.36 19.35
CA PRO A 441 20.48 14.59 19.83
C PRO A 441 21.45 13.57 19.23
N HIS A 442 22.59 14.04 18.74
CA HIS A 442 23.68 13.18 18.25
C HIS A 442 24.31 12.38 19.41
N GLN A 443 24.40 12.99 20.59
CA GLN A 443 24.69 12.34 21.86
C GLN A 443 23.83 12.98 22.95
N THR A 444 23.42 12.20 23.94
CA THR A 444 22.63 12.70 25.06
C THR A 444 23.50 13.55 25.98
N ASP A 445 23.08 14.79 26.23
CA ASP A 445 23.63 15.63 27.29
C ASP A 445 23.18 15.08 28.64
N ILE A 446 24.08 14.42 29.36
CA ILE A 446 23.79 13.83 30.68
C ILE A 446 23.63 14.87 31.78
N SER A 447 23.93 16.15 31.51
CA SER A 447 23.79 17.24 32.47
C SER A 447 22.40 17.89 32.47
N VAL A 448 21.56 17.55 31.48
CA VAL A 448 20.21 18.08 31.30
C VAL A 448 19.21 16.92 31.27
N PRO A 449 18.11 16.95 32.06
CA PRO A 449 17.04 15.95 31.95
C PRO A 449 16.51 15.87 30.52
N ILE A 450 16.35 14.66 29.98
CA ILE A 450 15.94 14.47 28.58
C ILE A 450 14.56 15.08 28.31
N GLU A 451 13.70 15.12 29.33
CA GLU A 451 12.39 15.75 29.27
C GLU A 451 12.51 17.24 28.98
N GLU A 452 13.51 17.93 29.54
CA GLU A 452 13.72 19.36 29.26
C GLU A 452 14.12 19.56 27.79
N THR A 453 15.05 18.75 27.29
CA THR A 453 15.48 18.75 25.88
C THR A 453 14.34 18.45 24.90
N VAL A 454 13.45 17.50 25.23
CA VAL A 454 12.36 17.01 24.36
C VAL A 454 11.03 17.75 24.58
N SER A 455 10.89 18.52 25.67
CA SER A 455 9.67 19.27 26.04
C SER A 455 9.37 20.50 25.19
N ILE A 456 10.14 20.78 24.11
CA ILE A 456 9.77 21.75 23.07
C ILE A 456 8.61 21.22 22.19
N ARG A 457 7.60 20.64 22.83
CA ARG A 457 6.34 20.25 22.22
C ARG A 457 5.47 21.50 22.08
N TYR A 458 5.08 21.80 20.84
CA TYR A 458 4.02 22.75 20.47
C TYR A 458 4.29 24.24 20.71
N ASP A 459 5.35 24.78 20.09
CA ASP A 459 5.26 26.16 19.57
C ASP A 459 4.96 26.05 18.07
N SER A 460 3.88 26.67 17.60
CA SER A 460 3.29 26.51 16.26
C SER A 460 4.17 26.98 15.09
N SER A 461 5.43 27.30 15.36
CA SER A 461 6.44 27.76 14.41
C SER A 461 7.43 26.66 13.97
N ILE A 462 7.46 25.50 14.65
CA ILE A 462 8.40 24.41 14.35
C ILE A 462 7.63 23.19 13.84
N PHE A 463 7.68 22.95 12.53
CA PHE A 463 7.04 21.78 11.90
C PHE A 463 7.98 20.57 11.96
N ILE A 464 7.82 19.73 12.98
CA ILE A 464 8.25 18.33 12.95
C ILE A 464 6.99 17.52 12.62
N ARG A 465 6.95 16.87 11.46
CA ARG A 465 5.84 15.96 11.12
C ARG A 465 6.03 14.65 11.90
N ASN A 466 4.97 14.20 12.57
CA ASN A 466 4.89 12.84 13.12
C ASN A 466 4.80 11.82 11.99
#